data_AF-A0A397JC30-F1
#
_entry.id   AF-A0A397JC30-F1
#
_cell.length_a   1.000
_cell.length_b   1.000
_cell.length_c   1.000
_cell.angle_alpha   90.00
_cell.angle_beta   90.00
_cell.angle_gamma   90.00
#
_symmetry.space_group_name_H-M   'P 1'
#
loop_
_entity.id
_entity.type
_entity.pdbx_description
1 polymer ?
#
loop_
_entity_poly.entity_id
_entity_poly.type
_entity_poly.pdbx_seq_one_letter_code
_entity_poly.pdbx_strand_id
1 'polypeptide(L)'
;MNFHEHYSELLKKLPPSIKKNIWNRITSRVHNPLSEEQASSIHSDIETLLISEIDKYAKKKNHQRCTKSILDQTEINLRPNLQVTNSEDEINTRVKEATEAMHQRFIESTQETLNSIKQQKGAECKQIKLDMAHKSRNLFEHTLKKYIRDGTISNLIHLLEEEDGILYPDTSLLTHKLRREKKN
;
A
#
# COMPACT_ATOMS: atom_id res chain seq x y z
N MET A 1 48.07 12.02 28.02
CA MET A 1 47.88 10.65 27.45
C MET A 1 49.23 10.02 27.10
N ASN A 2 50.09 9.80 28.09
CA ASN A 2 51.39 9.18 27.81
C ASN A 2 51.56 7.93 28.67
N PHE A 3 51.59 6.77 28.03
CA PHE A 3 51.99 5.54 28.71
C PHE A 3 53.50 5.58 28.96
N HIS A 4 53.95 4.93 30.02
CA HIS A 4 55.38 4.78 30.29
C HIS A 4 56.11 4.10 29.11
N GLU A 5 57.35 4.50 28.85
CA GLU A 5 58.18 3.97 27.75
C GLU A 5 58.38 2.44 27.82
N HIS A 6 58.34 1.88 29.04
CA HIS A 6 58.35 0.44 29.32
C HIS A 6 57.31 -0.34 28.49
N TYR A 7 56.17 0.28 28.15
CA TYR A 7 55.10 -0.36 27.38
C TYR A 7 55.21 -0.15 25.87
N SER A 8 56.26 0.51 25.38
CA SER A 8 56.42 0.86 23.96
C SER A 8 56.28 -0.34 23.02
N GLU A 9 56.88 -1.49 23.38
CA GLU A 9 56.79 -2.73 22.60
C GLU A 9 55.37 -3.33 22.55
N LEU A 10 54.60 -3.23 23.64
CA LEU A 10 53.21 -3.65 23.67
C LEU A 10 52.33 -2.69 22.86
N LEU A 11 52.59 -1.39 22.98
CA LEU A 11 51.84 -0.37 22.24
C LEU A 11 52.09 -0.47 20.73
N LYS A 12 53.28 -0.84 20.25
CA LYS A 12 53.52 -1.04 18.80
C LYS A 12 52.57 -2.09 18.18
N LYS A 13 52.09 -3.06 18.97
CA LYS A 13 51.20 -4.14 18.50
C LYS A 13 49.72 -3.74 18.42
N LEU A 14 49.34 -2.58 18.95
CA LEU A 14 47.96 -2.11 19.03
C LEU A 14 47.67 -0.94 18.07
N PRO A 15 46.47 -0.88 17.45
CA PRO A 15 46.00 0.29 16.74
C PRO A 15 45.79 1.51 17.65
N PRO A 16 45.87 2.75 17.13
CA PRO A 16 45.68 3.98 17.91
C PRO A 16 44.34 4.05 18.67
N SER A 17 43.25 3.51 18.08
CA SER A 17 41.92 3.50 18.70
C SER A 17 41.87 2.65 19.99
N ILE A 18 42.57 1.51 19.99
CA ILE A 18 42.62 0.61 21.15
C ILE A 18 43.45 1.24 22.27
N LYS A 19 44.60 1.86 21.94
CA LYS A 19 45.42 2.59 22.92
C LYS A 19 44.61 3.66 23.65
N LYS A 20 43.83 4.45 22.89
CA LYS A 20 42.96 5.49 23.43
C LYS A 20 41.88 4.91 24.35
N ASN A 21 41.28 3.77 23.99
CA ASN A 21 40.29 3.10 24.83
C ASN A 21 40.89 2.61 26.15
N ILE A 22 42.06 1.96 26.10
CA ILE A 22 42.76 1.48 27.31
C ILE A 22 43.09 2.65 28.23
N TRP A 23 43.62 3.74 27.69
CA TRP A 23 43.92 4.95 28.47
C TRP A 23 42.67 5.48 29.19
N ASN A 24 41.56 5.64 28.46
CA ASN A 24 40.30 6.07 29.05
C ASN A 24 39.83 5.11 30.14
N ARG A 25 39.96 3.79 29.94
CA ARG A 25 39.54 2.79 30.93
C ARG A 25 40.36 2.84 32.21
N ILE A 26 41.64 3.21 32.11
CA ILE A 26 42.54 3.36 33.25
C ILE A 26 42.20 4.63 34.04
N THR A 27 41.95 5.74 33.35
CA THR A 27 41.70 7.05 33.98
C THR A 27 40.24 7.27 34.41
N SER A 28 39.28 6.60 33.78
CA SER A 28 37.84 6.75 34.03
C SER A 28 37.21 5.56 34.75
N ARG A 29 38.01 4.71 35.41
CA ARG A 29 37.50 3.49 36.06
C ARG A 29 36.58 3.88 37.23
N VAL A 30 35.34 3.37 37.23
CA VAL A 30 34.31 3.70 38.25
C VAL A 30 34.71 3.27 39.66
N HIS A 31 35.52 2.22 39.77
CA HIS A 31 36.13 1.80 41.03
C HIS A 31 37.65 1.82 40.86
N ASN A 32 38.32 2.70 41.62
CA ASN A 32 39.77 2.91 41.64
C ASN A 32 40.38 3.37 40.29
N PRO A 33 40.10 4.61 39.84
CA PRO A 33 40.81 5.20 38.70
C PRO A 33 42.27 5.43 39.08
N LEU A 34 43.19 4.99 38.21
CA LEU A 34 44.60 5.33 38.39
C LEU A 34 44.78 6.80 38.04
N SER A 35 45.53 7.55 38.86
CA SER A 35 45.89 8.94 38.54
C SER A 35 46.74 8.96 37.27
N GLU A 36 46.82 10.11 36.58
CA GLU A 36 47.64 10.22 35.36
C GLU A 36 49.11 9.90 35.63
N GLU A 37 49.61 10.19 36.83
CA GLU A 37 50.97 9.85 37.28
C GLU A 37 51.17 8.34 37.45
N GLN A 38 50.19 7.65 38.03
CA GLN A 38 50.22 6.20 38.19
C GLN A 38 50.03 5.48 36.86
N ALA A 39 49.18 6.01 35.99
CA ALA A 39 48.96 5.51 34.63
C ALA A 39 50.18 5.72 33.71
N SER A 40 50.98 6.75 34.00
CA SER A 40 52.23 7.06 33.31
C SER A 40 53.45 6.36 33.95
N SER A 41 53.26 5.62 35.05
CA SER A 41 54.30 4.85 35.74
C SER A 41 54.17 3.34 35.44
N ILE A 42 55.16 2.55 35.87
CA ILE A 42 55.16 1.09 35.68
C ILE A 42 54.21 0.46 36.71
N HIS A 43 53.06 -0.03 36.23
CA HIS A 43 52.03 -0.68 37.04
C HIS A 43 51.60 -2.01 36.41
N SER A 44 51.56 -3.08 37.22
CA SER A 44 51.27 -4.44 36.73
C SER A 44 49.87 -4.57 36.11
N ASP A 45 48.86 -3.90 36.68
CA ASP A 45 47.50 -3.89 36.11
C ASP A 45 47.45 -3.31 34.68
N ILE A 46 48.31 -2.35 34.35
CA ILE A 46 48.36 -1.75 33.01
C ILE A 46 48.96 -2.74 32.02
N GLU A 47 50.01 -3.45 32.43
CA GLU A 47 50.67 -4.48 31.62
C GLU A 47 49.74 -5.65 31.31
N THR A 48 49.05 -6.19 32.31
CA THR A 48 48.09 -7.29 32.15
C THR A 48 46.92 -6.87 31.25
N LEU A 49 46.43 -5.64 31.39
CA LEU A 49 45.40 -5.08 30.51
C LEU A 49 45.89 -4.99 29.06
N LEU A 50 47.10 -4.45 28.82
CA LEU A 50 47.69 -4.34 27.49
C LEU A 50 47.85 -5.70 26.82
N ILE A 51 48.39 -6.70 27.54
CA ILE A 51 48.55 -8.07 27.03
C ILE A 51 47.19 -8.67 26.65
N SER A 52 46.19 -8.55 27.54
CA SER A 52 44.85 -9.09 27.29
C SER A 52 44.17 -8.48 26.06
N GLU A 53 44.42 -7.19 25.80
CA GLU A 53 43.81 -6.48 24.68
C GLU A 53 44.54 -6.77 23.36
N ILE A 54 45.86 -7.00 23.41
CA ILE A 54 46.63 -7.52 22.28
C ILE A 54 46.10 -8.90 21.88
N ASP A 55 45.87 -9.80 22.83
CA ASP A 55 45.35 -11.14 22.55
C ASP A 55 43.94 -11.09 21.95
N LYS A 56 43.06 -10.24 22.48
CA LYS A 56 41.72 -10.04 21.89
C LYS A 56 41.80 -9.48 20.49
N TYR A 57 42.67 -8.50 20.26
CA TYR A 57 42.86 -7.91 18.94
C TYR A 57 43.41 -8.93 17.94
N ALA A 58 44.39 -9.75 18.34
CA ALA A 58 44.94 -10.82 17.52
C ALA A 58 43.89 -11.88 17.18
N LYS A 59 43.10 -12.33 18.16
CA LYS A 59 41.98 -13.28 17.95
C LYS A 59 40.95 -12.71 16.97
N LYS A 60 40.54 -11.45 17.15
CA LYS A 60 39.59 -10.79 16.25
C LYS A 60 40.14 -10.65 14.82
N LYS A 61 41.42 -10.26 14.69
CA LYS A 61 42.10 -10.15 13.39
C LYS A 61 42.22 -11.50 12.68
N ASN A 62 42.52 -12.57 13.40
CA ASN A 62 42.59 -13.91 12.84
C ASN A 62 41.21 -14.46 12.44
N HIS A 63 40.16 -14.16 13.22
CA HIS A 63 38.79 -14.52 12.86
C HIS A 63 38.35 -13.82 11.56
N GLN A 64 38.64 -12.52 11.41
CA GLN A 64 38.38 -11.78 10.17
C GLN A 64 39.13 -12.32 8.96
N ARG A 65 40.35 -12.84 9.13
CA ARG A 65 41.11 -13.50 8.05
C ARG A 65 40.49 -14.84 7.67
N CYS A 66 40.07 -15.65 8.64
CA CYS A 66 39.43 -16.94 8.40
C CYS A 66 38.08 -16.78 7.68
N THR A 67 37.26 -15.80 8.07
CA THR A 67 36.01 -15.49 7.35
C THR A 67 36.27 -15.04 5.92
N LYS A 68 37.37 -14.31 5.66
CA LYS A 68 37.75 -13.86 4.32
C LYS A 68 38.27 -15.01 3.46
N SER A 69 39.10 -15.91 4.00
CA SER A 69 39.57 -17.09 3.27
C SER A 69 38.47 -18.10 2.98
N ILE A 70 37.48 -18.23 3.88
CA ILE A 70 36.28 -19.05 3.63
C ILE A 70 35.46 -18.41 2.52
N LEU A 71 35.25 -17.08 2.54
CA LEU A 71 34.56 -16.37 1.45
C LEU A 71 35.28 -16.60 0.10
N ASP A 72 36.60 -16.44 0.05
CA ASP A 72 37.41 -16.64 -1.17
C ASP A 72 37.35 -18.09 -1.69
N GLN A 73 37.35 -19.11 -0.80
CA GLN A 73 37.19 -20.51 -1.20
C GLN A 73 35.76 -20.85 -1.64
N THR A 74 34.75 -20.16 -1.12
CA THR A 74 33.36 -20.32 -1.56
C THR A 74 33.15 -19.63 -2.92
N GLU A 75 33.80 -18.49 -3.16
CA GLU A 75 33.76 -17.75 -4.43
C GLU A 75 34.39 -18.55 -5.59
N ILE A 76 35.47 -19.29 -5.32
CA ILE A 76 36.15 -20.13 -6.33
C ILE A 76 35.31 -21.37 -6.70
N ASN A 77 34.57 -21.97 -5.77
CA ASN A 77 33.76 -23.17 -6.04
C ASN A 77 32.35 -22.88 -6.59
N LEU A 78 31.82 -21.67 -6.40
CA LEU A 78 30.52 -21.28 -6.96
C LEU A 78 30.61 -20.75 -8.40
N ARG A 79 31.83 -20.47 -8.90
CA ARG A 79 32.03 -19.76 -10.17
C ARG A 79 31.65 -20.50 -11.47
N PRO A 80 31.59 -21.85 -11.58
CA PRO A 80 31.17 -22.42 -12.86
C PRO A 80 29.66 -22.41 -13.10
N ASN A 81 28.81 -22.22 -12.07
CA ASN A 81 27.37 -22.54 -12.20
C ASN A 81 26.38 -21.38 -12.06
N LEU A 82 26.86 -20.14 -12.02
CA LEU A 82 26.01 -18.95 -11.98
C LEU A 82 26.53 -17.81 -12.88
N GLN A 83 27.15 -18.16 -14.01
CA GLN A 83 27.28 -17.22 -15.13
C GLN A 83 25.96 -17.17 -15.89
N VAL A 84 24.99 -16.43 -15.35
CA VAL A 84 23.98 -15.79 -16.20
C VAL A 84 24.65 -14.54 -16.77
N THR A 85 25.50 -14.73 -17.77
CA THR A 85 26.06 -13.65 -18.59
C THR A 85 25.03 -13.29 -19.65
N ASN A 86 23.91 -12.71 -19.25
CA ASN A 86 23.02 -12.11 -20.24
C ASN A 86 23.76 -10.91 -20.83
N SER A 87 23.83 -10.83 -22.16
CA SER A 87 24.38 -9.65 -22.85
C SER A 87 23.54 -8.41 -22.47
N GLU A 88 24.15 -7.24 -22.46
CA GLU A 88 23.43 -5.96 -22.31
C GLU A 88 22.28 -5.85 -23.32
N ASP A 89 22.48 -6.37 -24.53
CA ASP A 89 21.45 -6.45 -25.57
C ASP A 89 20.28 -7.35 -25.18
N GLU A 90 20.54 -8.46 -24.49
CA GLU A 90 19.50 -9.37 -24.02
C GLU A 90 18.68 -8.74 -22.89
N ILE A 91 19.34 -7.99 -22.00
CA ILE A 91 18.67 -7.22 -20.95
C ILE A 91 17.81 -6.12 -21.58
N ASN A 92 18.33 -5.38 -22.55
CA ASN A 92 17.60 -4.33 -23.26
C ASN A 92 16.38 -4.87 -24.00
N THR A 93 16.51 -6.02 -24.67
CA THR A 93 15.37 -6.69 -25.33
C THR A 93 14.32 -7.11 -24.31
N ARG A 94 14.69 -7.75 -23.20
CA ARG A 94 13.74 -8.14 -22.15
C ARG A 94 13.04 -6.95 -21.51
N VAL A 95 13.77 -5.85 -21.27
CA VAL A 95 13.18 -4.62 -20.73
C VAL A 95 12.20 -4.01 -21.72
N LYS A 96 12.54 -3.97 -23.01
CA LYS A 96 11.65 -3.49 -24.07
C LYS A 96 10.39 -4.35 -24.16
N GLU A 97 10.53 -5.66 -24.24
CA GLU A 97 9.41 -6.61 -24.28
C GLU A 97 8.52 -6.50 -23.04
N ALA A 98 9.10 -6.39 -21.85
CA ALA A 98 8.34 -6.21 -20.61
C ALA A 98 7.58 -4.87 -20.60
N THR A 99 8.19 -3.80 -21.13
CA THR A 99 7.56 -2.48 -21.22
C THR A 99 6.39 -2.49 -22.20
N GLU A 100 6.58 -3.09 -23.38
CA GLU A 100 5.54 -3.25 -24.39
C GLU A 100 4.40 -4.14 -23.88
N ALA A 101 4.70 -5.25 -23.20
CA ALA A 101 3.71 -6.12 -22.59
C ALA A 101 2.90 -5.41 -21.50
N MET A 102 3.54 -4.57 -20.68
CA MET A 102 2.85 -3.74 -19.69
C MET A 102 1.92 -2.72 -20.35
N HIS A 103 2.39 -2.04 -21.40
CA HIS A 103 1.58 -1.06 -22.13
C HIS A 103 0.36 -1.73 -22.78
N GLN A 104 0.56 -2.90 -23.40
CA GLN A 104 -0.52 -3.65 -24.03
C GLN A 104 -1.58 -4.09 -23.00
N ARG A 105 -1.16 -4.65 -21.86
CA ARG A 105 -2.08 -5.02 -20.77
C ARG A 105 -2.85 -3.82 -20.22
N PHE A 106 -2.19 -2.67 -20.11
CA PHE A 106 -2.83 -1.45 -19.66
C PHE A 106 -3.95 -1.02 -20.63
N ILE A 107 -3.66 -1.00 -21.93
CA ILE A 107 -4.63 -0.65 -22.98
C ILE A 107 -5.81 -1.63 -22.96
N GLU A 108 -5.53 -2.93 -22.93
CA GLU A 108 -6.56 -3.98 -22.92
C GLU A 108 -7.47 -3.87 -21.70
N SER A 109 -6.89 -3.78 -20.49
CA SER A 109 -7.69 -3.67 -19.26
C SER A 109 -8.51 -2.38 -19.22
N THR A 110 -7.99 -1.27 -19.75
CA THR A 110 -8.71 -0.01 -19.85
C THR A 110 -9.90 -0.14 -20.80
N GLN A 111 -9.70 -0.78 -21.94
CA GLN A 111 -10.76 -0.98 -22.94
C GLN A 111 -11.85 -1.93 -22.42
N GLU A 112 -11.46 -3.02 -21.75
CA GLU A 112 -12.39 -3.96 -21.12
C GLU A 112 -13.24 -3.27 -20.03
N THR A 113 -12.59 -2.49 -19.17
CA THR A 113 -13.26 -1.72 -18.12
C THR A 113 -14.25 -0.72 -18.73
N LEU A 114 -13.85 0.01 -19.77
CA LEU A 114 -14.72 0.99 -20.44
C LEU A 114 -15.93 0.33 -21.09
N ASN A 115 -15.73 -0.81 -21.76
CA ASN A 115 -16.81 -1.58 -22.38
C ASN A 115 -17.82 -2.08 -21.34
N SER A 116 -17.31 -2.59 -20.20
CA SER A 116 -18.14 -3.05 -19.08
C SER A 116 -18.97 -1.91 -18.49
N ILE A 117 -18.35 -0.75 -18.24
CA ILE A 117 -19.05 0.45 -17.74
C ILE A 117 -20.14 0.88 -18.74
N LYS A 118 -19.81 0.94 -20.03
CA LYS A 118 -20.76 1.34 -21.07
C LYS A 118 -21.96 0.40 -21.13
N GLN A 119 -21.74 -0.92 -21.05
CA GLN A 119 -22.80 -1.92 -21.04
C GLN A 119 -23.69 -1.79 -19.80
N GLN A 120 -23.07 -1.68 -18.61
CA GLN A 120 -23.78 -1.54 -17.35
C GLN A 120 -24.65 -0.27 -17.33
N LYS A 121 -24.07 0.88 -17.69
CA LYS A 121 -24.79 2.16 -17.74
C LYS A 121 -25.90 2.15 -18.79
N GLY A 122 -25.68 1.46 -19.91
CA GLY A 122 -26.72 1.21 -20.92
C GLY A 122 -27.90 0.42 -20.36
N ALA A 123 -27.65 -0.62 -19.58
CA ALA A 123 -28.70 -1.42 -18.94
C ALA A 123 -29.44 -0.64 -17.86
N GLU A 124 -28.72 0.07 -16.97
CA GLU A 124 -29.31 0.92 -15.93
C GLU A 124 -30.24 1.99 -16.54
N CYS A 125 -29.81 2.65 -17.62
CA CYS A 125 -30.63 3.65 -18.31
C CYS A 125 -31.92 3.06 -18.90
N LYS A 126 -31.86 1.86 -19.50
CA LYS A 126 -33.05 1.16 -19.99
C LYS A 126 -34.01 0.83 -18.86
N GLN A 127 -33.49 0.35 -17.73
CA GLN A 127 -34.30 -0.01 -16.58
C GLN A 127 -34.98 1.22 -15.97
N ILE A 128 -34.26 2.33 -15.81
CA ILE A 128 -34.82 3.59 -15.30
C ILE A 128 -35.95 4.09 -16.20
N LYS A 129 -35.79 4.04 -17.53
CA LYS A 129 -36.85 4.44 -18.47
C LYS A 129 -38.12 3.59 -18.29
N LEU A 130 -37.97 2.28 -18.13
CA LEU A 130 -39.10 1.38 -17.91
C LEU A 130 -39.79 1.66 -16.57
N ASP A 131 -39.01 1.84 -15.50
CA ASP A 131 -39.53 2.13 -14.17
C ASP A 131 -40.29 3.47 -14.15
N MET A 132 -39.73 4.52 -14.75
CA MET A 132 -40.40 5.81 -14.87
C MET A 132 -41.71 5.71 -15.66
N ALA A 133 -41.73 4.97 -16.77
CA ALA A 133 -42.93 4.79 -17.58
C ALA A 133 -44.02 4.03 -16.82
N HIS A 134 -43.63 3.03 -16.03
CA HIS A 134 -44.55 2.29 -15.18
C HIS A 134 -45.09 3.17 -14.04
N LYS A 135 -44.20 3.89 -13.35
CA LYS A 135 -44.57 4.78 -12.24
C LYS A 135 -45.46 5.93 -12.70
N SER A 136 -45.18 6.54 -13.85
CA SER A 136 -46.00 7.61 -14.41
C SER A 136 -47.39 7.11 -14.80
N ARG A 137 -47.49 5.93 -15.43
CA ARG A 137 -48.77 5.28 -15.73
C ARG A 137 -49.58 5.03 -14.47
N ASN A 138 -48.97 4.44 -13.44
CA ASN A 138 -49.65 4.15 -12.19
C ASN A 138 -50.10 5.41 -11.45
N LEU A 139 -49.27 6.45 -11.44
CA LEU A 139 -49.63 7.74 -10.84
C LEU A 139 -50.80 8.39 -11.58
N PHE A 140 -50.76 8.38 -12.91
CA PHE A 140 -51.84 8.90 -13.75
C PHE A 140 -53.14 8.15 -13.52
N GLU A 141 -53.10 6.81 -13.55
CA GLU A 141 -54.26 5.95 -13.30
C GLU A 141 -54.84 6.20 -11.90
N HIS A 142 -53.99 6.26 -10.87
CA HIS A 142 -54.43 6.51 -9.49
C HIS A 142 -55.10 7.88 -9.35
N THR A 143 -54.53 8.90 -10.00
CA THR A 143 -55.04 10.28 -9.98
C THR A 143 -56.37 10.37 -10.72
N LEU A 144 -56.49 9.76 -11.90
CA LEU A 144 -57.75 9.67 -12.63
C LEU A 144 -58.83 8.95 -11.81
N LYS A 145 -58.51 7.79 -11.23
CA LYS A 145 -59.45 7.06 -10.38
C LYS A 145 -59.89 7.90 -9.18
N LYS A 146 -59.02 8.75 -8.63
CA LYS A 146 -59.40 9.71 -7.58
C LYS A 146 -60.43 10.71 -8.09
N TYR A 147 -60.15 11.41 -9.20
CA TYR A 147 -61.05 12.43 -9.77
C TYR A 147 -62.39 11.89 -10.28
N ILE A 148 -62.43 10.62 -10.71
CA ILE A 148 -63.70 9.97 -11.05
C ILE A 148 -64.50 9.69 -9.77
N ARG A 149 -63.86 9.19 -8.70
CA ARG A 149 -64.55 8.82 -7.44
C ARG A 149 -65.12 10.01 -6.67
N ASP A 150 -64.42 11.14 -6.69
CA ASP A 150 -64.84 12.36 -6.01
C ASP A 150 -65.82 13.21 -6.84
N GLY A 151 -66.11 12.81 -8.08
CA GLY A 151 -67.07 13.46 -8.96
C GLY A 151 -66.52 14.64 -9.75
N THR A 152 -65.23 14.96 -9.61
CA THR A 152 -64.58 16.08 -10.32
C THR A 152 -64.75 15.95 -11.84
N ILE A 153 -64.57 14.74 -12.40
CA ILE A 153 -64.73 14.50 -13.83
C ILE A 153 -66.18 14.70 -14.28
N SER A 154 -67.16 14.22 -13.51
CA SER A 154 -68.58 14.40 -13.85
C SER A 154 -68.99 15.87 -13.83
N ASN A 155 -68.49 16.64 -12.85
CA ASN A 155 -68.75 18.09 -12.79
C ASN A 155 -68.13 18.84 -13.99
N LEU A 156 -66.91 18.46 -14.41
CA LEU A 156 -66.27 19.05 -15.59
C LEU A 156 -67.03 18.75 -16.88
N ILE A 157 -67.53 17.52 -17.05
CA ILE A 157 -68.36 17.16 -18.19
C ILE A 157 -69.62 18.02 -18.23
N HIS A 158 -70.32 18.16 -17.10
CA HIS A 158 -71.52 18.98 -17.03
C HIS A 158 -71.28 20.44 -17.42
N LEU A 159 -70.16 21.03 -16.97
CA LEU A 159 -69.78 22.39 -17.36
C LEU A 159 -69.50 22.53 -18.86
N LEU A 160 -68.91 21.50 -19.49
CA LEU A 160 -68.69 21.50 -20.94
C LEU A 160 -70.00 21.39 -21.71
N GLU A 161 -70.92 20.54 -21.27
CA GLU A 161 -72.27 20.41 -21.86
C GLU A 161 -73.05 21.74 -21.82
N GLU A 162 -72.91 22.50 -20.73
CA GLU A 162 -73.49 23.84 -20.62
C GLU A 162 -72.86 24.85 -21.59
N GLU A 163 -71.56 24.70 -21.90
CA GLU A 163 -70.82 25.61 -22.78
C GLU A 163 -71.06 25.32 -24.27
N ASP A 164 -71.04 24.06 -24.69
CA ASP A 164 -71.09 23.66 -26.09
C ASP A 164 -72.45 23.08 -26.55
N GLY A 165 -73.34 22.75 -25.61
CA GLY A 165 -74.65 22.15 -25.88
C GLY A 165 -74.58 20.70 -26.38
N ILE A 166 -73.41 20.06 -26.35
CA ILE A 166 -73.19 18.68 -26.76
C ILE A 166 -73.35 17.79 -25.55
N LEU A 167 -74.26 16.81 -25.61
CA LEU A 167 -74.39 15.81 -24.55
C LEU A 167 -73.26 14.79 -24.62
N TYR A 168 -72.50 14.62 -23.54
CA TYR A 168 -71.42 13.64 -23.45
C TYR A 168 -71.90 12.33 -22.81
N PRO A 169 -71.18 11.21 -23.01
CA PRO A 169 -71.56 9.93 -22.42
C PRO A 169 -71.56 9.95 -20.88
N ASP A 170 -72.60 9.37 -20.27
CA ASP A 170 -72.70 9.28 -18.81
C ASP A 170 -71.57 8.43 -18.21
N THR A 171 -70.75 9.08 -17.38
CA THR A 171 -69.62 8.48 -16.69
C THR A 171 -69.96 7.99 -15.27
N SER A 172 -71.19 8.19 -14.79
CA SER A 172 -71.64 7.84 -13.43
C SER A 172 -71.46 6.33 -13.12
N LEU A 173 -71.61 5.47 -14.13
CA LEU A 173 -71.40 4.03 -14.04
C LEU A 173 -69.94 3.68 -13.64
N LEU A 174 -68.96 4.48 -14.08
CA LEU A 174 -67.54 4.30 -13.74
C LEU A 174 -67.29 4.62 -12.26
N THR A 175 -67.94 5.67 -11.73
CA THR A 175 -67.87 6.07 -10.33
C THR A 175 -68.39 4.95 -9.40
N HIS A 176 -69.50 4.32 -9.76
CA HIS A 176 -70.06 3.20 -9.02
C HIS A 176 -69.17 1.95 -9.03
N LYS A 177 -68.57 1.61 -10.18
CA LYS A 177 -67.63 0.48 -10.31
C LYS A 177 -66.37 0.70 -9.45
N LEU A 178 -65.75 1.87 -9.54
CA LEU A 178 -64.53 2.21 -8.78
C LEU A 178 -64.74 2.35 -7.26
N ARG A 179 -65.96 2.67 -6.81
CA ARG A 179 -66.30 2.66 -5.37
C ARG A 179 -66.47 1.25 -4.80
N ARG A 180 -66.83 0.26 -5.63
CA ARG A 180 -66.99 -1.15 -5.21
C ARG A 180 -65.65 -1.87 -5.09
N GLU A 181 -64.67 -1.56 -5.95
CA GLU A 181 -63.30 -2.14 -5.87
C GLU A 181 -62.57 -1.85 -4.55
N LYS A 182 -62.93 -0.80 -3.81
CA LYS A 182 -62.27 -0.40 -2.56
C LYS A 182 -62.73 -1.21 -1.32
N LYS A 183 -63.76 -2.06 -1.47
CA LYS A 183 -64.38 -2.82 -0.38
C LYS A 183 -63.97 -4.31 -0.34
N ASN A 184 -63.16 -4.75 -1.29
CA ASN A 184 -62.52 -6.07 -1.33
C ASN A 184 -61.01 -5.91 -1.12
#